data_AF-A0A7L8S6D2-F1
#
_entry.id   AF-A0A7L8S6D2-F1
#
_cell.length_a   1.000
_cell.length_b   1.000
_cell.length_c   1.000
_cell.angle_alpha   90.00
_cell.angle_beta   90.00
_cell.angle_gamma   90.00
#
_symmetry.space_group_name_H-M   'P 1'
#
loop_
_entity.id
_entity.type
_entity.pdbx_description
1 polymer ?
#
loop_
_entity_poly.entity_id
_entity_poly.type
_entity_poly.pdbx_seq_one_letter_code
_entity_poly.pdbx_strand_id
1 'polypeptide(L)' 'MPRYYFHIFSDDVEYPDRKGEPHDDDARAIAMARQIVSEIAEEPEHREIEVKVVGRNGRAVATVDIKGLK' A
#
# COMPACT_ATOMS: atom_id res chain seq x y z
N MET A 1 2.92 18.35 0.79
CA MET A 1 3.72 17.11 0.96
C MET A 1 2.74 15.98 1.27
N PRO A 2 2.92 14.77 0.72
CA PRO A 2 2.06 13.62 0.99
C PRO A 2 2.02 13.30 2.48
N ARG A 3 0.85 12.91 2.99
CA ARG A 3 0.73 12.46 4.39
C ARG A 3 1.12 11.00 4.57
N TYR A 4 1.00 10.20 3.50
CA TYR A 4 1.33 8.78 3.48
C TYR A 4 2.16 8.41 2.25
N TYR A 5 2.96 7.37 2.42
CA TYR A 5 3.71 6.67 1.40
C TYR A 5 3.29 5.20 1.41
N PHE A 6 3.18 4.60 0.24
CA PHE A 6 2.81 3.20 0.04
C PHE A 6 4.00 2.47 -0.54
N HIS A 7 4.66 1.65 0.27
CA HIS A 7 5.69 0.73 -0.20
C HIS A 7 5.02 -0.56 -0.64
N ILE A 8 5.31 -1.00 -1.85
CA ILE A 8 4.60 -2.09 -2.51
C ILE A 8 5.62 -3.20 -2.80
N PHE A 9 5.38 -4.38 -2.23
CA PHE A 9 6.21 -5.56 -2.35
C PHE A 9 5.40 -6.67 -3.02
N SER A 10 5.97 -7.35 -4.01
CA SER A 10 5.39 -8.54 -4.63
C SER A 10 6.47 -9.60 -4.80
N ASP A 11 6.47 -10.66 -4.00
CA ASP A 11 7.54 -11.68 -3.93
C ASP A 11 8.98 -11.11 -4.05
N ASP A 12 9.53 -11.04 -5.27
CA ASP A 12 10.90 -10.59 -5.60
C ASP A 12 10.96 -9.21 -6.29
N VAL A 13 9.83 -8.51 -6.44
CA VAL A 13 9.71 -7.23 -7.13
C VAL A 13 9.28 -6.14 -6.15
N GLU A 14 10.15 -5.12 -6.02
CA GLU A 14 9.83 -3.87 -5.34
C GLU A 14 9.31 -2.87 -6.35
N TYR A 15 8.08 -2.41 -6.17
CA TYR A 15 7.48 -1.39 -7.03
C TYR A 15 7.83 0.01 -6.51
N PRO A 16 7.87 1.01 -7.41
CA PRO A 16 8.06 2.39 -6.99
C PRO A 16 6.96 2.83 -6.02
N ASP A 17 7.38 3.48 -4.94
CA ASP A 17 6.48 4.00 -3.92
C ASP A 17 5.38 4.89 -4.52
N ARG A 18 4.14 4.61 -4.12
CA ARG A 18 3.02 5.53 -4.40
C ARG A 18 2.85 6.51 -3.25
N LYS A 19 2.45 7.74 -3.59
CA LYS A 19 2.20 8.82 -2.61
C LYS A 19 0.71 8.97 -2.41
N GLY A 20 0.27 8.98 -1.15
CA GLY A 20 -1.12 9.28 -0.80
C GLY A 20 -1.45 10.76 -0.91
N GLU A 21 -2.72 11.10 -0.78
CA GLU A 21 -3.14 12.49 -0.85
C GLU A 21 -2.69 13.27 0.41
N PRO A 22 -2.47 14.59 0.31
CA PRO A 22 -2.05 15.41 1.44
C PRO A 22 -3.03 15.43 2.62
N HIS A 23 -4.31 15.11 2.35
CA HIS A 23 -5.43 15.21 3.30
C HIS A 23 -6.00 13.86 3.75
N ASP A 24 -5.36 12.75 3.40
CA ASP A 24 -5.85 11.45 3.83
C ASP A 24 -5.80 11.31 5.37
N ASP A 25 -6.77 10.59 5.89
CA ASP A 25 -6.77 9.99 7.22
C ASP A 25 -6.27 8.53 7.12
N ASP A 26 -6.01 7.90 8.27
CA ASP A 26 -5.51 6.52 8.30
C ASP A 26 -6.47 5.55 7.56
N ALA A 27 -7.78 5.77 7.64
CA ALA A 27 -8.78 4.91 7.01
C ALA A 27 -8.75 5.02 5.48
N ARG A 28 -8.62 6.23 4.94
CA ARG A 28 -8.43 6.48 3.50
C ARG A 28 -7.10 5.94 3.00
N ALA A 29 -6.03 6.09 3.76
CA ALA A 29 -4.74 5.51 3.40
C ALA A 29 -4.82 3.98 3.31
N ILE A 30 -5.50 3.32 4.26
CA ILE A 30 -5.73 1.87 4.23
C ILE A 30 -6.62 1.48 3.03
N ALA A 31 -7.68 2.25 2.73
CA ALA A 31 -8.53 1.99 1.58
C ALA A 31 -7.76 2.10 0.26
N MET A 32 -6.87 3.09 0.14
CA MET A 32 -5.99 3.25 -1.03
C MET A 32 -5.00 2.09 -1.14
N ALA A 33 -4.42 1.64 -0.02
CA ALA A 33 -3.54 0.46 -0.01
C ALA A 33 -4.28 -0.80 -0.51
N ARG A 34 -5.54 -1.00 -0.10
CA ARG A 34 -6.38 -2.10 -0.63
C ARG A 34 -6.62 -1.98 -2.13
N GLN A 35 -6.87 -0.78 -2.63
CA GLN A 35 -7.04 -0.56 -4.06
C GLN A 35 -5.76 -0.90 -4.84
N ILE A 36 -4.59 -0.49 -4.34
CA ILE A 36 -3.29 -0.81 -4.94
C ILE A 36 -3.07 -2.33 -4.99
N VAL A 37 -3.35 -3.04 -3.89
CA VAL A 37 -3.26 -4.51 -3.85
C VAL A 37 -4.17 -5.12 -4.91
N SER A 38 -5.43 -4.69 -5.00
CA SER A 38 -6.38 -5.24 -5.98
C SER A 38 -5.94 -4.97 -7.42
N GLU A 39 -5.49 -3.75 -7.74
CA GLU A 39 -5.01 -3.40 -9.08
C GLU A 39 -3.87 -4.30 -9.55
N ILE A 40 -2.90 -4.60 -8.67
CA ILE A 40 -1.75 -5.42 -9.01
C ILE A 40 -2.09 -6.92 -8.98
N ALA A 41 -3.02 -7.33 -8.11
CA ALA A 41 -3.45 -8.73 -8.00
C ALA A 41 -4.31 -9.20 -9.18
N GLU A 42 -4.84 -8.28 -10.01
CA GLU A 42 -5.47 -8.63 -11.29
C GLU A 42 -4.45 -9.19 -12.30
N GLU A 43 -3.15 -8.93 -12.11
CA GLU A 43 -2.09 -9.48 -12.95
C GLU A 43 -1.72 -10.91 -12.48
N PRO A 44 -1.84 -11.94 -13.35
CA PRO A 44 -1.68 -13.34 -12.95
C PRO A 44 -0.26 -13.72 -12.51
N GLU A 45 0.71 -12.82 -12.69
CA GLU A 45 2.11 -12.98 -12.30
C GLU A 45 2.36 -12.63 -10.82
N HIS A 46 1.42 -11.96 -10.14
CA HIS A 46 1.62 -11.45 -8.78
C HIS A 46 0.71 -12.18 -7.77
N ARG A 47 1.19 -13.34 -7.31
CA ARG A 47 0.44 -14.19 -6.36
C ARG A 47 0.44 -13.68 -4.92
N GLU A 48 1.46 -12.93 -4.51
CA GLU A 48 1.55 -12.37 -3.16
C GLU A 48 2.01 -10.91 -3.22
N ILE A 49 1.08 -9.97 -3.01
CA ILE A 49 1.34 -8.53 -2.98
C ILE A 49 1.06 -8.01 -1.57
N GLU A 50 1.98 -7.20 -1.05
CA GLU A 50 1.89 -6.53 0.23
C GLU A 50 2.16 -5.03 0.06
N VAL A 51 1.25 -4.20 0.57
CA VAL A 51 1.35 -2.74 0.56
C VAL A 51 1.45 -2.23 1.99
N LYS A 52 2.60 -1.65 2.31
CA LYS A 52 2.87 -1.04 3.60
C LYS A 52 2.58 0.46 3.55
N VAL A 53 1.70 0.90 4.44
CA VAL A 53 1.32 2.30 4.62
C VAL A 53 2.24 2.96 5.64
N VAL A 54 3.00 3.96 5.21
CA VAL A 54 3.91 4.73 6.06
C VAL A 54 3.43 6.17 6.16
N GLY A 55 3.09 6.61 7.36
CA GLY A 55 2.71 7.99 7.63
C GLY A 55 3.89 8.95 7.63
N ARG A 56 3.58 10.25 7.61
CA ARG A 56 4.53 11.38 7.51
C ARG A 56 5.76 11.32 8.44
N ASN A 57 5.66 10.66 9.59
CA ASN A 57 6.75 10.54 10.56
C ASN A 57 7.61 9.27 10.38
N GLY A 58 7.47 8.57 9.25
CA GLY A 58 8.10 7.25 9.03
C GLY A 58 7.44 6.13 9.84
N ARG A 59 6.29 6.41 10.49
CA ARG A 59 5.54 5.41 11.27
C ARG A 59 4.74 4.53 10.32
N ALA A 60 4.93 3.21 10.42
CA ALA A 60 4.05 2.25 9.78
C ALA A 60 2.66 2.31 10.42
N VAL A 61 1.64 2.53 9.59
CA VAL A 61 0.23 2.66 9.99
C VAL A 61 -0.48 1.32 9.80
N ALA A 62 -0.23 0.66 8.67
CA ALA A 62 -0.89 -0.58 8.29
C ALA A 62 -0.06 -1.33 7.25
N THR A 63 -0.30 -2.63 7.16
CA THR A 63 0.18 -3.48 6.08
C THR A 63 -1.04 -4.20 5.49
N VAL A 64 -1.23 -4.09 4.18
CA VAL A 64 -2.38 -4.67 3.47
C VAL A 64 -1.87 -5.66 2.45
N ASP A 65 -2.42 -6.87 2.44
CA ASP A 65 -2.17 -7.88 1.41
C ASP A 65 -3.48 -8.30 0.73
N ILE A 66 -3.40 -9.27 -0.18
CA ILE A 66 -4.55 -9.80 -0.93
C ILE A 66 -5.62 -10.42 0.00
N LYS A 67 -5.22 -10.87 1.21
CA LYS A 67 -6.11 -11.46 2.23
C LYS A 67 -6.73 -10.39 3.13
N GLY A 68 -6.19 -9.17 3.14
CA GLY A 68 -6.76 -8.01 3.83
C GLY A 68 -5.74 -7.25 4.67
N LEU A 69 -6.19 -6.72 5.81
CA LEU A 69 -5.30 -6.02 6.76
C LEU A 69 -4.58 -7.06 7.63
N LYS A 70 -3.24 -6.96 7.70
CA LYS A 70 -2.39 -7.75 8.61
C LYS A 70 -2.19 -7.07 9.95
#